data_AF-A0A962RH55-F1
#
_entry.id   AF-A0A962RH55-F1
#
_cell.length_a   1.000
_cell.length_b   1.000
_cell.length_c   1.000
_cell.angle_alpha   90.00
_cell.angle_beta   90.00
_cell.angle_gamma   90.00
#
_symmetry.space_group_name_H-M   'P 1'
#
loop_
_entity.id
_entity.type
_entity.pdbx_description
1 polymer ?
#
loop_
_entity_poly.entity_id
_entity_poly.type
_entity_poly.pdbx_seq_one_letter_code
_entity_poly.pdbx_strand_id
1 'polypeptide(L)'
;MSGVLQPLDGPLAPERAGHGLDARYRLDLRAVAARENSIDSALVSGDSVIAVASAWLARPLAGNGEDVELEVRVRTTQSIRFETSRALSGNRFRIRASELHHAGFSAFGKIEQHTLSGAGVAGDASDFTVVLLDGRLDLGRPALLEWIARMAEHSAAFWQGFPGPGMRLFVI
;
A
#
# COMPACT_ATOMS: atom_id res chain seq x y z
N MET A 1 -29.51 -14.19 -10.02
CA MET A 1 -29.75 -13.10 -10.99
C MET A 1 -28.42 -12.36 -11.20
N SER A 2 -27.97 -12.27 -12.46
CA SER A 2 -26.79 -11.55 -13.02
C SER A 2 -25.42 -11.79 -12.35
N GLY A 3 -24.35 -12.28 -13.00
CA GLY A 3 -23.73 -11.81 -14.26
C GLY A 3 -22.88 -10.56 -13.97
N VAL A 4 -21.57 -10.43 -14.21
CA VAL A 4 -20.64 -11.02 -15.19
C VAL A 4 -19.22 -10.91 -14.60
N LEU A 5 -18.42 -11.98 -14.65
CA LEU A 5 -16.96 -11.89 -14.61
C LEU A 5 -16.49 -11.56 -16.02
N GLN A 6 -15.88 -10.39 -16.21
CA GLN A 6 -14.91 -10.19 -17.28
C GLN A 6 -13.61 -9.73 -16.64
N PRO A 7 -12.54 -10.53 -16.73
CA PRO A 7 -11.21 -9.96 -16.61
C PRO A 7 -11.07 -8.96 -17.76
N LEU A 8 -10.51 -7.78 -17.48
CA LEU A 8 -9.91 -6.98 -18.54
C LEU A 8 -8.65 -7.72 -19.02
N ASP A 9 -8.83 -8.87 -19.64
CA ASP A 9 -7.85 -9.51 -20.51
C ASP A 9 -7.90 -8.77 -21.85
N GLY A 10 -7.39 -7.56 -21.81
CA GLY A 10 -7.32 -6.62 -22.91
C GLY A 10 -6.80 -5.29 -22.38
N PRO A 11 -5.97 -4.56 -23.14
CA PRO A 11 -5.53 -3.24 -22.72
C PRO A 11 -6.75 -2.39 -22.37
N LEU A 12 -6.71 -1.68 -21.24
CA LEU A 12 -7.70 -0.66 -20.90
C LEU A 12 -7.79 0.28 -22.11
N ALA A 13 -8.94 0.30 -22.79
CA ALA A 13 -9.19 1.19 -23.91
C ALA A 13 -9.76 2.50 -23.35
N PRO A 14 -8.96 3.58 -23.22
CA PRO A 14 -9.48 4.84 -22.75
C PRO A 14 -10.51 5.43 -23.73
N GLU A 15 -11.56 6.03 -23.20
CA GLU A 15 -12.44 6.90 -23.98
C GLU A 15 -11.81 8.30 -24.06
N ARG A 16 -11.96 8.98 -25.20
CA ARG A 16 -11.53 10.38 -25.32
C ARG A 16 -12.51 11.28 -24.58
N ALA A 17 -12.03 11.97 -23.54
CA ALA A 17 -12.76 13.02 -22.83
C ALA A 17 -12.08 14.36 -23.11
N GLY A 18 -12.59 15.12 -24.10
CA GLY A 18 -12.02 16.41 -24.48
C GLY A 18 -10.55 16.32 -24.93
N HIS A 19 -9.64 17.05 -24.25
CA HIS A 19 -8.20 17.04 -24.52
C HIS A 19 -7.43 15.90 -23.82
N GLY A 20 -8.12 14.99 -23.12
CA GLY A 20 -7.52 13.88 -22.37
C GLY A 20 -8.06 12.50 -22.76
N LEU A 21 -7.37 11.46 -22.29
CA LEU A 21 -7.78 10.06 -22.35
C LEU A 21 -8.21 9.62 -20.96
N ASP A 22 -9.47 9.21 -20.81
CA ASP A 22 -10.03 8.75 -19.55
C ASP A 22 -10.30 7.25 -19.62
N ALA A 23 -9.69 6.48 -18.72
CA ALA A 23 -9.98 5.06 -18.54
C ALA A 23 -10.67 4.84 -17.19
N ARG A 24 -11.71 3.99 -17.16
CA ARG A 24 -12.43 3.60 -15.95
C ARG A 24 -12.50 2.09 -15.87
N TYR A 25 -12.17 1.54 -14.72
CA TYR A 25 -12.24 0.10 -14.47
C TYR A 25 -12.76 -0.19 -13.07
N ARG A 26 -13.18 -1.44 -12.87
CA ARG A 26 -13.55 -2.00 -11.57
C ARG A 26 -12.72 -3.24 -11.35
N LEU A 27 -12.23 -3.40 -10.14
CA LEU A 27 -11.43 -4.53 -9.73
C LEU A 27 -11.97 -5.07 -8.42
N ASP A 28 -12.25 -6.37 -8.38
CA ASP A 28 -12.47 -7.07 -7.12
C ASP A 28 -11.11 -7.48 -6.55
N LEU A 29 -10.52 -6.59 -5.76
CA LEU A 29 -9.19 -6.80 -5.19
C LEU A 29 -9.16 -7.98 -4.20
N ARG A 30 -10.29 -8.32 -3.57
CA ARG A 30 -10.37 -9.47 -2.65
C ARG A 30 -10.38 -10.77 -3.43
N ALA A 31 -11.05 -10.82 -4.58
CA ALA A 31 -10.99 -11.97 -5.48
C ALA A 31 -9.57 -12.18 -6.06
N VAL A 32 -8.86 -11.08 -6.41
CA VAL A 32 -7.45 -11.15 -6.80
C VAL A 32 -6.60 -11.72 -5.67
N ALA A 33 -6.73 -11.18 -4.46
CA ALA A 33 -5.98 -11.64 -3.30
C ALA A 33 -6.25 -13.11 -2.94
N ALA A 34 -7.50 -13.57 -3.08
CA ALA A 34 -7.85 -14.97 -2.85
C ALA A 34 -7.26 -15.92 -3.90
N ARG A 35 -7.08 -15.47 -5.14
CA ARG A 35 -6.50 -16.27 -6.23
C ARG A 35 -4.98 -16.35 -6.12
N GLU A 36 -4.32 -15.21 -5.93
CA GLU A 36 -2.86 -15.15 -5.91
C GLU A 36 -2.29 -15.60 -4.57
N ASN A 37 -2.96 -15.23 -3.46
CA ASN A 37 -2.60 -15.58 -2.09
C ASN A 37 -1.10 -15.36 -1.78
N SER A 38 -0.56 -14.21 -2.21
CA SER A 38 0.85 -13.89 -2.07
C SER A 38 1.04 -12.43 -1.70
N ILE A 39 1.98 -12.17 -0.80
CA ILE A 39 2.33 -10.80 -0.40
C ILE A 39 2.91 -10.01 -1.59
N ASP A 40 3.55 -10.67 -2.55
CA ASP A 40 4.15 -10.05 -3.74
C ASP A 40 3.10 -9.58 -4.77
N SER A 41 1.82 -9.89 -4.55
CA SER A 41 0.71 -9.51 -5.41
C SER A 41 -0.43 -8.91 -4.59
N ALA A 42 -1.24 -9.76 -3.96
CA ALA A 42 -2.28 -9.38 -3.03
C ALA A 42 -2.59 -10.53 -2.06
N LEU A 43 -2.88 -10.18 -0.81
CA LEU A 43 -3.17 -11.12 0.28
C LEU A 43 -4.34 -10.61 1.12
N VAL A 44 -5.21 -11.53 1.55
CA VAL A 44 -6.30 -11.24 2.49
C VAL A 44 -5.79 -11.46 3.93
N SER A 45 -6.07 -10.49 4.80
CA SER A 45 -5.83 -10.58 6.24
C SER A 45 -7.09 -10.09 6.96
N GLY A 46 -7.87 -11.01 7.55
CA GLY A 46 -9.16 -10.69 8.13
C GLY A 46 -10.17 -10.17 7.10
N ASP A 47 -10.73 -8.98 7.35
CA ASP A 47 -11.56 -8.24 6.40
C ASP A 47 -10.77 -7.24 5.55
N SER A 48 -9.45 -7.16 5.75
CA SER A 48 -8.55 -6.29 5.00
C SER A 48 -7.83 -7.01 3.87
N VAL A 49 -7.37 -6.23 2.90
CA VAL A 49 -6.52 -6.70 1.80
C VAL A 49 -5.26 -5.84 1.75
N ILE A 50 -4.11 -6.49 1.68
CA ILE A 50 -2.83 -5.87 1.35
C ILE A 50 -2.47 -6.24 -0.09
N ALA A 51 -1.94 -5.29 -0.86
CA ALA A 51 -1.57 -5.51 -2.24
C ALA A 51 -0.43 -4.59 -2.67
N VAL A 52 0.41 -5.05 -3.60
CA VAL A 52 1.35 -4.15 -4.29
C VAL A 52 0.56 -3.18 -5.18
N ALA A 53 1.11 -1.98 -5.42
CA ALA A 53 0.39 -0.95 -6.18
C ALA A 53 -0.03 -1.43 -7.59
N SER A 54 0.84 -2.17 -8.27
CA SER A 54 0.57 -2.76 -9.59
C SER A 54 -0.58 -3.77 -9.62
N ALA A 55 -1.00 -4.31 -8.47
CA ALA A 55 -2.14 -5.23 -8.41
C ALA A 55 -3.49 -4.49 -8.57
N TRP A 56 -3.54 -3.18 -8.35
CA TRP A 56 -4.78 -2.40 -8.40
C TRP A 56 -4.69 -1.10 -9.20
N LEU A 57 -3.49 -0.60 -9.51
CA LEU A 57 -3.26 0.55 -10.38
C LEU A 57 -2.84 0.10 -11.78
N ALA A 58 -3.55 0.61 -12.78
CA ALA A 58 -3.11 0.51 -14.16
C ALA A 58 -1.88 1.39 -14.41
N ARG A 59 -0.88 0.85 -15.11
CA ARG A 59 0.30 1.60 -15.55
C ARG A 59 0.03 2.27 -16.89
N PRO A 60 0.06 3.61 -16.99
CA PRO A 60 0.05 4.27 -18.29
C PRO A 60 1.37 4.02 -19.02
N LEU A 61 1.29 3.78 -20.31
CA LEU A 61 2.44 3.68 -21.21
C LEU A 61 2.54 4.98 -21.99
N ALA A 62 3.61 5.74 -21.78
CA ALA A 62 3.88 6.91 -22.60
C ALA A 62 4.41 6.46 -23.97
N GLY A 63 3.81 6.98 -25.05
CA GLY A 63 4.19 6.58 -26.42
C GLY A 63 5.62 6.94 -26.83
N ASN A 64 6.28 7.81 -26.06
CA ASN A 64 7.67 8.23 -26.24
C ASN A 64 8.66 7.47 -25.33
N GLY A 65 8.19 6.51 -24.52
CA GLY A 65 9.04 5.75 -23.60
C GLY A 65 9.50 6.53 -22.35
N GLU A 66 9.02 7.76 -22.15
CA GLU A 66 9.35 8.54 -20.95
C GLU A 66 8.62 8.00 -19.72
N ASP A 67 9.30 8.12 -18.57
CA ASP A 67 8.71 7.76 -17.29
C ASP A 67 7.85 8.90 -16.73
N VAL A 68 6.54 8.65 -16.64
CA VAL A 68 5.56 9.65 -16.24
C VAL A 68 5.35 9.64 -14.73
N GLU A 69 5.22 10.83 -14.13
CA GLU A 69 4.77 10.96 -12.75
C GLU A 69 3.25 10.83 -12.67
N LEU A 70 2.79 9.99 -11.75
CA LEU A 70 1.39 9.74 -11.46
C LEU A 70 1.03 10.41 -10.14
N GLU A 71 -0.05 11.19 -10.15
CA GLU A 71 -0.73 11.58 -8.92
C GLU A 71 -1.89 10.64 -8.67
N VAL A 72 -1.82 9.88 -7.58
CA VAL A 72 -2.86 8.93 -7.19
C VAL A 72 -3.70 9.57 -6.10
N ARG A 73 -5.02 9.63 -6.31
CA ARG A 73 -5.98 10.10 -5.32
C ARG A 73 -6.89 8.95 -4.89
N VAL A 74 -6.86 8.62 -3.60
CA VAL A 74 -7.66 7.53 -3.05
C VAL A 74 -8.86 8.09 -2.30
N ARG A 75 -10.04 7.50 -2.53
CA ARG A 75 -11.26 7.83 -1.80
C ARG A 75 -11.83 6.53 -1.25
N THR A 76 -12.08 6.49 0.04
CA THR A 76 -12.69 5.35 0.72
C THR A 76 -14.04 5.75 1.33
N THR A 77 -14.89 4.76 1.59
CA THR A 77 -16.06 4.95 2.46
C THR A 77 -15.62 5.07 3.91
N GLN A 78 -16.49 5.60 4.78
CA GLN A 78 -16.17 5.81 6.21
C GLN A 78 -15.73 4.53 6.95
N SER A 79 -16.16 3.36 6.46
CA SER A 79 -15.84 2.05 7.03
C SER A 79 -14.51 1.45 6.55
N ILE A 80 -13.87 2.03 5.54
CA ILE A 80 -12.65 1.50 4.93
C ILE A 80 -11.53 2.52 5.12
N ARG A 81 -10.44 2.08 5.75
CA ARG A 81 -9.19 2.83 5.78
C ARG A 81 -8.29 2.42 4.64
N PHE A 82 -7.43 3.35 4.22
CA PHE A 82 -6.41 3.12 3.21
C PHE A 82 -5.05 3.52 3.78
N GLU A 83 -4.07 2.63 3.63
CA GLU A 83 -2.68 2.88 3.98
C GLU A 83 -1.75 2.49 2.81
N THR A 84 -0.61 3.15 2.71
CA THR A 84 0.41 2.82 1.71
C THR A 84 1.80 3.12 2.23
N SER A 85 2.80 2.38 1.73
CA SER A 85 4.23 2.65 1.91
C SER A 85 4.66 4.05 1.42
N ARG A 86 3.86 4.71 0.58
CA ARG A 86 4.16 6.07 0.11
C ARG A 86 3.77 7.13 1.15
N ALA A 87 4.51 8.24 1.14
CA ALA A 87 4.13 9.42 1.91
C ALA A 87 2.80 9.98 1.37
N LEU A 88 1.83 10.14 2.25
CA LEU A 88 0.51 10.68 1.91
C LEU A 88 0.48 12.18 2.21
N SER A 89 -0.09 12.94 1.28
CA SER A 89 -0.53 14.32 1.50
C SER A 89 -2.06 14.33 1.46
N GLY A 90 -2.68 14.22 2.64
CA GLY A 90 -4.11 13.98 2.76
C GLY A 90 -4.50 12.64 2.14
N ASN A 91 -5.25 12.68 1.03
CA ASN A 91 -5.72 11.48 0.32
C ASN A 91 -4.97 11.23 -1.00
N ARG A 92 -3.78 11.81 -1.16
CA ARG A 92 -2.99 11.76 -2.38
C ARG A 92 -1.56 11.31 -2.13
N PHE A 93 -0.98 10.64 -3.10
CA PHE A 93 0.46 10.41 -3.18
C PHE A 93 0.94 10.49 -4.63
N ARG A 94 2.25 10.67 -4.80
CA ARG A 94 2.89 10.66 -6.12
C ARG A 94 3.78 9.43 -6.27
N ILE A 95 3.82 8.90 -7.49
CA ILE A 95 4.65 7.76 -7.85
C ILE A 95 5.00 7.82 -9.33
N ARG A 96 6.19 7.39 -9.72
CA ARG A 96 6.53 7.22 -11.13
C ARG A 96 5.86 5.97 -11.70
N ALA A 97 5.49 5.98 -12.98
CA ALA A 97 4.92 4.80 -13.63
C ALA A 97 5.89 3.63 -13.62
N SER A 98 7.20 3.90 -13.74
CA SER A 98 8.25 2.90 -13.55
C SER A 98 8.26 2.32 -12.14
N GLU A 99 7.92 3.08 -11.10
CA GLU A 99 7.94 2.61 -9.71
C GLU A 99 6.74 1.73 -9.34
N LEU A 100 5.68 1.62 -10.14
CA LEU A 100 4.44 0.91 -9.75
C LEU A 100 4.66 -0.54 -9.30
N HIS A 101 5.63 -1.24 -9.89
CA HIS A 101 6.00 -2.62 -9.52
C HIS A 101 6.85 -2.71 -8.24
N HIS A 102 7.43 -1.59 -7.80
CA HIS A 102 8.28 -1.47 -6.61
C HIS A 102 7.73 -0.47 -5.59
N ALA A 103 6.47 -0.04 -5.77
CA ALA A 103 5.82 1.02 -5.01
C ALA A 103 5.67 0.72 -3.52
N GLY A 104 5.96 -0.53 -3.12
CA GLY A 104 5.61 -1.12 -1.84
C GLY A 104 4.13 -1.46 -1.77
N PHE A 105 3.65 -1.62 -0.54
CA PHE A 105 2.32 -2.13 -0.25
C PHE A 105 1.28 -1.02 -0.10
N SER A 106 0.04 -1.37 -0.42
CA SER A 106 -1.17 -0.65 -0.10
C SER A 106 -2.09 -1.58 0.68
N ALA A 107 -2.77 -1.08 1.70
CA ALA A 107 -3.75 -1.83 2.46
C ALA A 107 -5.11 -1.13 2.45
N PHE A 108 -6.17 -1.92 2.34
CA PHE A 108 -7.56 -1.48 2.37
C PHE A 108 -8.35 -2.32 3.38
N GLY A 109 -9.06 -1.69 4.30
CA GLY A 109 -9.96 -2.41 5.22
C GLY A 109 -10.02 -1.83 6.63
N LYS A 110 -10.04 -2.73 7.62
CA LYS A 110 -10.00 -2.41 9.05
C LYS A 110 -8.54 -2.33 9.49
N ILE A 111 -8.04 -1.10 9.58
CA ILE A 111 -6.62 -0.84 9.80
C ILE A 111 -6.43 -0.04 11.08
N GLU A 112 -5.50 -0.50 11.92
CA GLU A 112 -5.02 0.23 13.09
C GLU A 112 -3.62 0.79 12.79
N GLN A 113 -3.33 1.98 13.32
CA GLN A 113 -2.04 2.63 13.17
C GLN A 113 -1.47 2.94 14.55
N HIS A 114 -0.18 2.62 14.71
CA HIS A 114 0.58 2.95 15.90
C HIS A 114 1.87 3.62 15.48
N THR A 115 2.12 4.82 15.98
CA THR A 115 3.43 5.47 15.82
C THR A 115 4.33 5.03 16.96
N LEU A 116 5.52 4.55 16.61
CA LEU A 116 6.57 4.22 17.55
C LEU A 116 7.77 5.12 17.25
N SER A 117 8.36 5.68 18.31
CA SER A 117 9.56 6.50 18.19
C SER A 117 10.81 5.63 18.24
N GLY A 118 11.80 5.97 17.42
CA GLY A 118 13.11 5.34 17.39
C GLY A 118 14.22 6.36 17.14
N ALA A 119 15.46 5.88 17.07
CA ALA A 119 16.61 6.70 16.71
C ALA A 119 16.82 6.72 15.18
N GLY A 120 16.96 7.89 14.60
CA GLY A 120 17.39 8.13 13.23
C GLY A 120 18.91 8.12 13.09
N VAL A 121 19.39 8.05 11.85
CA VAL A 121 20.82 8.24 11.54
C VAL A 121 21.26 9.61 12.07
N ALA A 122 22.41 9.67 12.75
CA ALA A 122 22.93 10.82 13.50
C ALA A 122 22.29 11.11 14.87
N GLY A 123 21.42 10.22 15.38
CA GLY A 123 20.88 10.29 16.74
C GLY A 123 19.64 11.18 16.89
N ASP A 124 19.14 11.75 15.79
CA ASP A 124 17.87 12.48 15.77
C ASP A 124 16.68 11.53 16.03
N ALA A 125 15.56 12.05 16.52
CA ALA A 125 14.33 11.25 16.65
C ALA A 125 13.81 10.85 15.26
N SER A 126 13.44 9.58 15.10
CA SER A 126 12.81 9.06 13.89
C SER A 126 11.60 8.21 14.25
N ASP A 127 10.42 8.67 13.87
CA ASP A 127 9.18 7.94 14.05
C ASP A 127 8.95 6.96 12.90
N PHE A 128 8.45 5.79 13.24
CA PHE A 128 7.93 4.83 12.26
C PHE A 128 6.51 4.41 12.62
N THR A 129 5.72 4.10 11.60
CA THR A 129 4.31 3.74 11.75
C THR A 129 4.13 2.24 11.55
N VAL A 130 3.55 1.58 12.55
CA VAL A 130 3.05 0.21 12.45
C VAL A 130 1.62 0.26 11.94
N VAL A 131 1.38 -0.40 10.80
CA VAL A 131 0.07 -0.56 10.17
C VAL A 131 -0.39 -1.99 10.41
N LEU A 132 -1.34 -2.15 11.34
CA LEU A 132 -1.88 -3.46 11.71
C LEU A 132 -3.17 -3.73 10.92
N LEU A 133 -3.20 -4.84 10.20
CA LEU A 133 -4.42 -5.37 9.59
C LEU A 133 -5.18 -6.23 10.61
N ASP A 134 -6.45 -6.47 10.33
CA ASP A 134 -7.37 -7.19 11.20
C ASP A 134 -7.29 -8.72 11.09
N GLY A 135 -6.21 -9.24 10.51
CA GLY A 135 -5.86 -10.65 10.59
C GLY A 135 -5.67 -11.14 12.02
N ARG A 136 -5.88 -12.45 12.20
CA ARG A 136 -5.68 -13.13 13.48
C ARG A 136 -4.19 -13.32 13.71
N LEU A 137 -3.70 -12.74 14.80
CA LEU A 137 -2.34 -12.95 15.29
C LEU A 137 -2.36 -13.84 16.54
N ASP A 138 -1.31 -14.64 16.72
CA ASP A 138 -1.15 -15.47 17.92
C ASP A 138 -0.77 -14.65 19.16
N LEU A 139 -0.21 -13.45 18.95
CA LEU A 139 0.13 -12.49 19.99
C LEU A 139 -0.98 -11.43 20.14
N GLY A 140 -1.30 -11.09 21.39
CA GLY A 140 -2.15 -9.94 21.68
C GLY A 140 -1.50 -8.63 21.21
N ARG A 141 -2.33 -7.67 20.79
CA ARG A 141 -1.87 -6.38 20.22
C ARG A 141 -0.83 -5.65 21.09
N PRO A 142 -0.97 -5.54 22.43
CA PRO A 142 0.05 -4.87 23.25
C PRO A 142 1.40 -5.57 23.24
N ALA A 143 1.41 -6.91 23.37
CA ALA A 143 2.64 -7.70 23.37
C ALA A 143 3.35 -7.66 22.01
N LEU A 144 2.58 -7.64 20.92
CA LEU A 144 3.11 -7.45 19.57
C LEU A 144 3.80 -6.09 19.41
N LEU A 145 3.13 -5.00 19.82
CA LEU A 145 3.69 -3.66 19.69
C LEU A 145 4.95 -3.48 20.54
N GLU A 146 4.98 -4.04 21.75
CA GLU A 146 6.18 -4.08 22.60
C GLU A 146 7.32 -4.87 21.94
N TRP A 147 7.01 -6.02 21.34
CA TRP A 147 7.99 -6.80 20.58
C TRP A 147 8.53 -6.03 19.37
N ILE A 148 7.67 -5.38 18.58
CA ILE A 148 8.06 -4.54 17.43
C ILE A 148 8.96 -3.39 17.90
N ALA A 149 8.60 -2.69 18.98
CA ALA A 149 9.40 -1.60 19.52
C ALA A 149 10.82 -2.08 19.90
N ARG A 150 10.93 -3.20 20.62
CA ARG A 150 12.23 -3.79 20.95
C ARG A 150 13.04 -4.18 19.70
N MET A 151 12.40 -4.78 18.70
CA MET A 151 13.08 -5.15 17.45
C MET A 151 13.55 -3.92 16.67
N ALA A 152 12.76 -2.85 16.67
CA ALA A 152 13.11 -1.58 16.06
C ALA A 152 14.32 -0.94 16.75
N GLU A 153 14.37 -0.95 18.09
CA GLU A 153 15.52 -0.48 18.86
C GLU A 153 16.81 -1.25 18.50
N HIS A 154 16.74 -2.58 18.45
CA HIS A 154 17.89 -3.41 18.07
C HIS A 154 18.33 -3.17 16.62
N SER A 155 17.36 -3.04 15.71
CA SER A 155 17.64 -2.75 14.29
C SER A 155 18.28 -1.38 14.13
N ALA A 156 17.77 -0.35 14.81
CA ALA A 156 18.35 0.98 14.81
C ALA A 156 19.76 0.97 15.40
N ALA A 157 20.00 0.26 16.50
CA ALA A 157 21.34 0.12 17.07
C ALA A 157 22.33 -0.53 16.08
N PHE A 158 21.90 -1.57 15.36
CA PHE A 158 22.72 -2.23 14.35
C PHE A 158 23.04 -1.32 13.15
N TRP A 159 22.02 -0.61 12.63
CA TRP A 159 22.16 0.29 11.46
C TRP A 159 22.66 1.70 11.81
N GLN A 160 22.93 1.98 13.09
CA GLN A 160 23.27 3.32 13.60
C GLN A 160 22.16 4.35 13.35
N GLY A 161 20.91 3.90 13.44
CA GLY A 161 19.69 4.67 13.28
C GLY A 161 18.88 4.27 12.04
N PHE A 162 17.62 4.71 11.99
CA PHE A 162 16.78 4.51 10.82
C PHE A 162 17.19 5.43 9.66
N PRO A 163 17.30 4.90 8.43
CA PRO A 163 17.90 5.60 7.29
C PRO A 163 17.01 6.69 6.69
N GLY A 164 15.77 6.85 7.13
CA GLY A 164 14.88 7.90 6.65
C GLY A 164 13.61 8.03 7.49
N PRO A 165 12.94 9.19 7.42
CA PRO A 165 11.69 9.43 8.12
C PRO A 165 10.51 8.68 7.47
N GLY A 166 9.47 8.39 8.25
CA GLY A 166 8.20 7.91 7.70
C GLY A 166 8.21 6.46 7.26
N MET A 167 9.07 5.62 7.85
CA MET A 167 9.05 4.18 7.66
C MET A 167 7.68 3.61 8.09
N ARG A 168 7.15 2.69 7.29
CA ARG A 168 5.91 1.98 7.57
C ARG A 168 6.13 0.48 7.60
N LEU A 169 5.69 -0.16 8.68
CA LEU A 169 5.69 -1.61 8.84
C LEU A 169 4.26 -2.12 8.75
N PHE A 170 3.98 -2.93 7.74
CA PHE A 170 2.68 -3.61 7.61
C PHE A 170 2.74 -4.95 8.34
N VAL A 171 1.77 -5.20 9.22
CA VAL A 171 1.61 -6.49 9.92
C VAL A 171 0.28 -7.08 9.49
N ILE A 172 0.35 -8.27 8.91
CA ILE A 172 -0.74 -9.02 8.28
C ILE A 172 -1.13 -10.23 9.10
#